data_AF-A0A951KMA4-F1
#
_entry.id   AF-A0A951KMA4-F1
#
_cell.length_a   1.000
_cell.length_b   1.000
_cell.length_c   1.000
_cell.angle_alpha   90.00
_cell.angle_beta   90.00
_cell.angle_gamma   90.00
#
_symmetry.space_group_name_H-M   'P 1'
#
loop_
_entity.id
_entity.type
_entity.pdbx_description
1 polymer ?
#
loop_
_entity_poly.entity_id
_entity_poly.type
_entity_poly.pdbx_seq_one_letter_code
_entity_poly.pdbx_strand_id
1 'polypeptide(L)'
;IKLIIYVVSGVMAALAGFILAARFGSTRPDIGNGLELTVITVTVLGGVSIFGGKGTMAGAVLALILVGLLRFGMGLINLQGQIQNIVIGLLLILSILLPQLATRLSSGLVWQPALLRRTAAAISVALVFGLFFFWSRGLILTP
;
A
#
# COMPACT_ATOMS: atom_id res chain seq x y z
N ILE A 1 -4.98 27.19 15.59
CA ILE A 1 -4.10 26.23 14.86
C ILE A 1 -4.93 25.19 14.09
N LYS A 2 -5.88 24.47 14.71
CA LYS A 2 -6.75 23.48 14.01
C LYS A 2 -7.40 23.99 12.73
N LEU A 3 -7.92 25.22 12.74
CA LEU A 3 -8.55 25.84 11.56
C LEU A 3 -7.56 26.01 10.39
N ILE A 4 -6.32 26.45 10.66
CA ILE A 4 -5.28 26.60 9.63
C ILE A 4 -4.96 25.26 8.99
N ILE A 5 -4.83 24.19 9.78
CA ILE A 5 -4.52 22.84 9.26
C ILE A 5 -5.66 22.36 8.34
N TYR A 6 -6.91 22.61 8.73
CA TYR A 6 -8.09 22.20 7.95
C TYR A 6 -8.19 22.97 6.63
N VAL A 7 -7.95 24.29 6.67
CA VAL A 7 -7.90 25.14 5.46
C VAL A 7 -6.78 24.69 4.53
N VAL A 8 -5.58 24.46 5.06
CA VAL A 8 -4.44 23.98 4.24
C VAL A 8 -4.74 22.62 3.61
N SER A 9 -5.31 21.66 4.35
CA SER A 9 -5.70 20.36 3.77
C SER A 9 -6.78 20.49 2.69
N GLY A 10 -7.75 21.39 2.88
CA GLY A 10 -8.80 21.66 1.89
C GLY A 10 -8.24 22.29 0.61
N VAL A 11 -7.32 23.25 0.74
CA VAL A 11 -6.64 23.87 -0.40
C VAL A 11 -5.79 22.85 -1.17
N MET A 12 -5.06 21.96 -0.46
CA MET A 12 -4.29 20.90 -1.10
C MET A 12 -5.18 19.89 -1.85
N ALA A 13 -6.33 19.51 -1.27
CA ALA A 13 -7.28 18.62 -1.93
C ALA A 13 -7.89 19.26 -3.18
N ALA A 14 -8.27 20.54 -3.11
CA ALA A 14 -8.79 21.29 -4.25
C ALA A 14 -7.76 21.41 -5.39
N LEU A 15 -6.49 21.71 -5.06
CA LEU A 15 -5.40 21.75 -6.03
C LEU A 15 -5.15 20.38 -6.68
N ALA A 16 -5.13 19.30 -5.90
CA ALA A 16 -4.96 17.95 -6.43
C ALA A 16 -6.10 17.56 -7.37
N GLY A 17 -7.35 17.86 -7.01
CA GLY A 17 -8.52 17.64 -7.88
C GLY A 17 -8.47 18.46 -9.17
N PHE A 18 -8.04 19.72 -9.08
CA PHE A 18 -7.88 20.59 -10.25
C PHE A 18 -6.82 20.06 -11.23
N ILE A 19 -5.65 19.64 -10.71
CA ILE A 19 -4.58 19.05 -11.53
C ILE A 19 -5.05 17.75 -12.19
N LEU A 20 -5.77 16.90 -11.45
CA LEU A 20 -6.31 15.66 -11.98
C LEU A 20 -7.34 15.92 -13.10
N ALA A 21 -8.24 16.89 -12.91
CA ALA A 21 -9.22 17.30 -13.91
C ALA A 21 -8.53 17.86 -15.17
N ALA A 22 -7.52 18.72 -15.00
CA ALA A 22 -6.72 19.26 -16.10
C ALA A 22 -5.98 18.16 -16.87
N ARG A 23 -5.50 17.11 -16.19
CA ARG A 23 -4.79 15.99 -16.81
C ARG A 23 -5.68 15.16 -17.75
N PHE A 24 -6.95 14.96 -17.40
CA PHE A 24 -7.84 14.09 -18.17
C PHE A 24 -8.80 14.84 -19.11
N GLY A 25 -8.94 16.16 -18.97
CA GLY A 25 -9.81 17.00 -19.82
C GLY A 25 -11.31 16.66 -19.73
N SER A 26 -11.68 15.66 -18.94
CA SER A 26 -13.03 15.15 -18.73
C SER A 26 -13.13 14.63 -17.31
N THR A 27 -14.11 15.11 -16.55
CA THR A 27 -14.42 14.62 -15.21
C THR A 27 -15.32 13.40 -15.31
N ARG A 28 -14.73 12.26 -15.65
CA ARG A 28 -15.41 10.97 -15.46
C ARG A 28 -15.40 10.61 -13.97
N PRO A 29 -16.54 10.22 -13.39
CA PRO A 29 -16.64 9.90 -11.97
C PRO A 29 -15.77 8.70 -11.58
N ASP A 30 -15.41 7.86 -12.55
CA ASP A 30 -14.59 6.67 -12.40
C ASP A 30 -13.07 6.92 -12.32
N ILE A 31 -12.59 8.14 -12.60
CA ILE A 31 -11.14 8.44 -12.62
C ILE A 31 -10.52 8.36 -11.21
N GLY A 32 -11.31 8.61 -10.16
CA GLY A 32 -10.87 8.53 -8.77
C GLY A 32 -10.80 7.10 -8.21
N ASN A 33 -11.44 6.14 -8.87
CA ASN A 33 -11.58 4.79 -8.33
C ASN A 33 -10.23 4.07 -8.19
N GLY A 34 -9.91 3.61 -6.99
CA GLY A 34 -8.66 2.93 -6.67
C GLY A 34 -7.49 3.86 -6.28
N LEU A 35 -7.60 5.18 -6.49
CA LEU A 35 -6.61 6.14 -5.99
C LEU A 35 -6.62 6.21 -4.46
N GLU A 36 -7.80 6.10 -3.85
CA GLU A 36 -7.99 6.09 -2.39
C GLU A 36 -7.15 5.00 -1.72
N LEU A 37 -7.28 3.76 -2.23
CA LEU A 37 -6.53 2.60 -1.74
C LEU A 37 -5.02 2.85 -1.89
N THR A 38 -4.59 3.36 -3.04
CA THR A 38 -3.19 3.66 -3.32
C THR A 38 -2.62 4.71 -2.37
N VAL A 39 -3.36 5.79 -2.11
CA VAL A 39 -2.95 6.88 -1.21
C VAL A 39 -2.82 6.39 0.23
N ILE A 40 -3.76 5.56 0.70
CA ILE A 40 -3.69 4.98 2.05
C ILE A 40 -2.49 4.02 2.14
N THR A 41 -2.26 3.16 1.13
CA THR A 41 -1.10 2.26 1.10
C THR A 41 0.21 3.03 1.21
N VAL A 42 0.37 4.09 0.42
CA VAL A 42 1.59 4.90 0.40
C VAL A 42 1.86 5.57 1.75
N THR A 43 0.83 6.15 2.36
CA THR A 43 0.98 6.87 3.64
C THR A 43 1.27 5.92 4.80
N VAL A 44 0.62 4.74 4.84
CA VAL A 44 0.87 3.71 5.85
C VAL A 44 2.25 3.07 5.67
N LEU A 45 2.66 2.78 4.44
CA LEU A 45 4.01 2.30 4.13
C LEU A 45 5.09 3.31 4.51
N GLY A 46 4.81 4.60 4.32
CA GLY A 46 5.66 5.71 4.76
C GLY A 46 5.73 5.90 6.28
N GLY A 47 5.03 5.07 7.07
CA GLY A 47 5.07 5.09 8.53
C GLY A 47 4.16 6.15 9.18
N VAL A 48 3.14 6.64 8.45
CA VAL A 48 2.13 7.55 9.02
C VAL A 48 1.10 6.74 9.80
N SER A 49 0.84 7.16 11.05
CA SER A 49 -0.17 6.54 11.92
C SER A 49 -1.59 6.78 11.40
N ILE A 50 -2.36 5.71 11.24
CA ILE A 50 -3.80 5.75 10.92
C ILE A 50 -4.60 6.42 12.04
N PHE A 51 -4.15 6.23 13.30
CA PHE A 51 -4.79 6.81 14.48
C PHE A 51 -4.37 8.27 14.75
N GLY A 52 -3.55 8.84 13.87
CA GLY A 52 -3.09 10.23 13.95
C GLY A 52 -1.98 10.46 14.99
N GLY A 53 -1.46 11.69 15.01
CA GLY A 53 -0.51 12.18 16.01
C GLY A 53 0.97 11.81 15.80
N LYS A 54 1.29 10.87 14.89
CA LYS A 54 2.67 10.43 14.61
C LYS A 54 2.86 10.07 13.13
N GLY A 55 3.89 10.60 12.49
CA GLY A 55 4.24 10.33 11.09
C GLY A 55 5.20 11.39 10.54
N THR A 56 6.03 11.02 9.56
CA THR A 56 6.96 11.96 8.92
C THR A 56 6.58 12.16 7.46
N MET A 57 6.60 13.41 6.98
CA MET A 57 6.35 13.69 5.56
C MET A 57 7.45 13.11 4.66
N ALA A 58 8.69 13.07 5.12
CA ALA A 58 9.81 12.48 4.39
C ALA A 58 9.58 10.99 4.09
N GLY A 59 9.08 10.22 5.06
CA GLY A 59 8.73 8.80 4.87
C GLY A 59 7.61 8.59 3.85
N ALA A 60 6.57 9.44 3.89
CA ALA A 60 5.47 9.39 2.92
C ALA A 60 5.93 9.71 1.48
N VAL A 61 6.82 10.69 1.31
CA VAL A 61 7.37 11.04 -0.02
C VAL A 61 8.24 9.91 -0.58
N LEU A 62 9.09 9.28 0.25
CA LEU A 62 9.89 8.13 -0.18
C LEU A 62 9.01 6.93 -0.58
N ALA A 63 7.96 6.65 0.20
CA ALA A 63 6.99 5.61 -0.13
C ALA A 63 6.22 5.92 -1.42
N LEU A 64 5.85 7.18 -1.65
CA LEU A 64 5.18 7.62 -2.87
C LEU A 64 6.05 7.38 -4.11
N ILE A 65 7.34 7.71 -4.03
CA ILE A 65 8.30 7.49 -5.11
C ILE A 65 8.45 5.99 -5.38
N LEU A 66 8.58 5.18 -4.33
CA LEU A 66 8.71 3.72 -4.46
C LEU A 66 7.47 3.09 -5.11
N VAL A 67 6.28 3.42 -4.65
CA VAL A 67 5.03 2.91 -5.24
C VAL A 67 4.81 3.47 -6.64
N GLY A 68 5.21 4.71 -6.91
CA GLY A 68 5.22 5.31 -8.25
C GLY A 68 6.08 4.53 -9.23
N LEU A 69 7.31 4.17 -8.83
CA LEU A 69 8.21 3.31 -9.60
C LEU A 69 7.64 1.91 -9.81
N LEU A 70 7.01 1.31 -8.79
CA LEU A 70 6.34 0.02 -8.92
C LEU A 70 5.20 0.08 -9.94
N ARG A 71 4.36 1.13 -9.91
CA ARG A 71 3.29 1.32 -10.89
C ARG A 71 3.82 1.55 -12.30
N PHE A 72 4.91 2.30 -12.44
CA PHE A 72 5.57 2.50 -13.72
C PHE A 72 6.14 1.17 -14.25
N GLY A 73 6.81 0.39 -13.41
CA GLY A 73 7.32 -0.93 -13.76
C GLY A 73 6.23 -1.93 -14.13
N MET A 74 5.12 -1.96 -13.38
CA MET A 74 3.93 -2.76 -13.71
C MET A 74 3.24 -2.30 -15.00
N GLY A 75 3.32 -1.01 -15.32
CA GLY A 75 2.83 -0.45 -16.58
C GLY A 75 3.66 -0.93 -17.79
N LEU A 76 4.98 -1.07 -17.64
CA LEU A 76 5.86 -1.54 -18.71
C LEU A 76 5.57 -3.01 -19.11
N ILE A 77 5.21 -3.84 -18.14
CA ILE A 77 4.79 -5.24 -18.37
C ILE A 77 3.30 -5.35 -18.76
N ASN A 78 2.63 -4.23 -19.09
CA ASN A 78 1.25 -4.16 -19.56
C ASN A 78 0.23 -4.86 -18.64
N LEU A 79 0.43 -4.82 -17.32
CA LEU A 79 -0.54 -5.39 -16.39
C LEU A 79 -1.82 -4.53 -16.33
N GLN A 80 -2.96 -5.21 -16.50
CA GLN A 80 -4.28 -4.62 -16.41
C GLN A 80 -4.49 -3.92 -15.05
N GLY A 81 -5.16 -2.76 -15.06
CA GLY A 81 -5.33 -1.93 -13.86
C GLY A 81 -5.99 -2.65 -12.68
N GLN A 82 -6.82 -3.66 -12.96
CA GLN A 82 -7.43 -4.52 -11.93
C GLN A 82 -6.40 -5.29 -11.12
N ILE A 83 -5.36 -5.81 -11.78
CA ILE A 83 -4.27 -6.56 -11.12
C ILE A 83 -3.42 -5.60 -10.29
N GLN A 84 -3.20 -4.36 -10.75
CA GLN A 84 -2.49 -3.35 -9.98
C GLN A 84 -3.21 -3.02 -8.65
N ASN A 85 -4.54 -2.89 -8.67
CA ASN A 85 -5.32 -2.63 -7.46
C ASN A 85 -5.22 -3.78 -6.45
N ILE A 86 -5.23 -5.03 -6.91
CA ILE A 86 -5.05 -6.21 -6.06
C ILE A 86 -3.65 -6.20 -5.42
N VAL A 87 -2.60 -5.90 -6.20
CA VAL A 87 -1.22 -5.81 -5.71
C VAL A 87 -1.08 -4.70 -4.66
N ILE A 88 -1.67 -3.53 -4.90
CA ILE A 88 -1.62 -2.39 -3.97
C ILE A 88 -2.37 -2.70 -2.67
N GLY A 89 -3.52 -3.38 -2.75
CA GLY A 89 -4.25 -3.85 -1.57
C GLY A 89 -3.44 -4.87 -0.76
N LEU A 90 -2.73 -5.76 -1.44
CA LEU A 90 -1.86 -6.72 -0.78
C LEU A 90 -0.66 -6.05 -0.11
N LEU A 91 -0.09 -5.04 -0.77
CA LEU A 91 0.98 -4.21 -0.24
C LEU A 91 0.53 -3.48 1.03
N LEU A 92 -0.71 -2.98 1.07
CA LEU A 92 -1.31 -2.39 2.28
C LEU A 92 -1.40 -3.39 3.42
N ILE A 93 -1.93 -4.58 3.17
CA ILE A 93 -2.06 -5.64 4.16
C ILE A 93 -0.67 -5.98 4.74
N LEU A 94 0.32 -6.23 3.87
CA LEU A 94 1.70 -6.48 4.30
C LEU A 94 2.29 -5.30 5.09
N SER A 95 2.06 -4.07 4.64
CA SER A 95 2.56 -2.86 5.30
C SER A 95 2.00 -2.68 6.71
N ILE A 96 0.83 -3.22 7.01
CA ILE A 96 0.24 -3.18 8.36
C ILE A 96 0.73 -4.36 9.20
N LEU A 97 0.79 -5.56 8.62
CA LEU A 97 1.18 -6.79 9.31
C LEU A 97 2.67 -6.84 9.66
N LEU A 98 3.56 -6.39 8.77
CA LEU A 98 5.02 -6.41 8.97
C LEU A 98 5.47 -5.59 10.19
N PRO A 99 5.09 -4.31 10.38
CA PRO A 99 5.50 -3.53 11.55
C PRO A 99 4.82 -4.02 12.84
N GLN A 100 3.58 -4.53 12.76
CA GLN A 100 2.92 -5.14 13.92
C GLN A 100 3.63 -6.43 14.35
N LEU A 101 4.08 -7.25 13.41
CA LEU A 101 4.84 -8.46 13.72
C LEU A 101 6.25 -8.11 14.24
N ALA A 102 6.93 -7.15 13.63
CA ALA A 102 8.26 -6.69 14.06
C ALA A 102 8.25 -6.08 15.47
N THR A 103 7.23 -5.28 15.83
CA THR A 103 7.08 -4.72 17.18
C THR A 103 6.75 -5.79 18.22
N ARG A 104 5.92 -6.79 17.88
CA ARG A 104 5.62 -7.95 18.74
C ARG A 104 6.86 -8.81 18.98
N LEU A 105 7.75 -8.93 17.99
CA LEU A 105 9.04 -9.62 18.11
C LEU A 105 10.03 -8.79 18.93
N SER A 106 10.07 -7.47 18.77
CA SER A 106 10.95 -6.57 19.50
C SER A 106 10.58 -6.40 20.98
N SER A 107 9.32 -6.62 21.37
CA SER A 107 8.93 -6.72 22.79
C SER A 107 9.29 -8.06 23.45
N GLY A 108 9.90 -8.98 22.68
CA GLY A 108 10.24 -10.34 23.07
C GLY A 108 11.73 -10.60 23.30
N LEU A 109 12.54 -9.58 23.61
CA LEU A 109 13.84 -9.80 24.29
C LEU A 109 13.65 -10.00 25.81
N VAL A 110 12.56 -10.69 26.18
CA VAL A 110 12.41 -11.45 27.43
C VAL A 110 11.82 -12.79 27.00
N TRP A 111 12.67 -13.82 26.98
CA TRP A 111 12.42 -15.25 26.81
C TRP A 111 10.94 -15.71 26.78
N GLN A 112 10.44 -16.25 25.65
CA GLN A 112 9.27 -17.13 25.62
C GLN A 112 9.26 -18.09 24.38
N PRO A 113 9.45 -19.42 24.56
CA PRO A 113 9.52 -20.44 23.49
C PRO A 113 8.14 -20.85 22.93
N ALA A 114 7.16 -19.95 22.91
CA ALA A 114 5.87 -20.13 22.24
C ALA A 114 5.84 -19.53 20.82
N LEU A 115 6.94 -18.86 20.41
CA LEU A 115 7.08 -18.14 19.15
C LEU A 115 7.20 -19.04 17.90
N LEU A 116 7.55 -20.32 18.08
CA LEU A 116 7.73 -21.30 17.00
C LEU A 116 6.44 -21.65 16.26
N ARG A 117 5.27 -21.53 16.92
CA ARG A 117 3.96 -21.76 16.27
C ARG A 117 3.47 -20.56 15.45
N ARG A 118 3.95 -19.34 15.75
CA ARG A 118 3.50 -18.10 15.08
C ARG A 118 4.32 -17.76 13.84
N THR A 119 5.60 -18.13 13.80
CA THR A 119 6.44 -18.04 12.60
C THR A 119 6.09 -19.11 11.57
N ALA A 120 5.68 -20.31 12.02
CA ALA A 120 5.14 -21.36 11.15
C ALA A 120 3.88 -20.91 10.38
N ALA A 121 3.03 -20.07 10.98
CA ALA A 121 1.85 -19.50 10.33
C ALA A 121 2.19 -18.44 9.26
N ALA A 122 3.28 -17.69 9.44
CA ALA A 122 3.74 -16.74 8.44
C ALA A 122 4.37 -17.44 7.23
N ILE A 123 5.09 -18.55 7.47
CA ILE A 123 5.66 -19.39 6.42
C ILE A 123 4.55 -20.15 5.68
N SER A 124 3.49 -20.59 6.36
CA SER A 124 2.35 -21.21 5.68
C SER A 124 1.57 -20.22 4.81
N VAL A 125 1.40 -18.96 5.25
CA VAL A 125 0.78 -17.93 4.40
C VAL A 125 1.68 -17.57 3.22
N ALA A 126 3.01 -17.47 3.40
CA ALA A 126 3.94 -17.25 2.30
C ALA A 126 3.96 -18.41 1.28
N LEU A 127 3.84 -19.66 1.75
CA LEU A 127 3.78 -20.84 0.89
C LEU A 127 2.45 -20.98 0.17
N VAL A 128 1.31 -20.72 0.83
CA VAL A 128 -0.02 -20.70 0.19
C VAL A 128 -0.08 -19.60 -0.87
N PHE A 129 0.52 -18.43 -0.59
CA PHE A 129 0.59 -17.33 -1.53
C PHE A 129 1.54 -17.61 -2.71
N GLY A 130 2.68 -18.25 -2.45
CA GLY A 130 3.60 -18.74 -3.48
C GLY A 130 2.98 -19.82 -4.37
N LEU A 131 2.26 -20.79 -3.78
CA LEU A 131 1.54 -21.84 -4.52
C LEU A 131 0.40 -21.27 -5.36
N PHE A 132 -0.35 -20.30 -4.84
CA PHE A 132 -1.41 -19.63 -5.57
C PHE A 132 -0.86 -18.81 -6.75
N PHE A 133 0.26 -18.09 -6.56
CA PHE A 133 0.92 -17.33 -7.62
C PHE A 133 1.55 -18.22 -8.69
N PHE A 134 2.13 -19.36 -8.29
CA PHE A 134 2.67 -20.36 -9.21
C PHE A 134 1.54 -21.04 -10.03
N TRP A 135 0.41 -21.36 -9.39
CA TRP A 135 -0.79 -21.89 -10.06
C TRP A 135 -1.40 -20.87 -11.03
N SER A 136 -1.41 -19.58 -10.67
CA SER A 136 -1.86 -18.47 -11.54
C SER A 136 -0.98 -18.27 -12.77
N ARG A 137 0.29 -18.68 -12.75
CA ARG A 137 1.21 -18.61 -13.90
C ARG A 137 1.12 -19.84 -14.83
N GLY A 138 0.59 -20.96 -14.34
CA GLY A 138 0.45 -22.19 -15.13
C GLY A 138 -0.70 -22.19 -16.14
N LEU A 139 -1.72 -21.33 -15.94
CA LEU A 139 -2.91 -21.28 -16.82
C LEU A 139 -2.74 -20.39 -18.06
N ILE A 140 -1.55 -19.81 -18.28
CA ILE A 140 -1.26 -18.85 -19.37
C ILE A 140 -0.35 -19.50 -20.44
N LEU A 141 -0.03 -20.80 -20.31
CA LEU A 141 0.79 -21.57 -21.27
C LEU A 141 0.09 -22.84 -21.75
N THR A 142 -1.17 -22.73 -22.17
CA THR A 142 -1.75 -23.69 -23.12
C THR A 142 -2.15 -22.92 -24.38
N PRO A 143 -1.69 -23.37 -25.57
CA PRO A 143 -1.81 -22.63 -26.82
C PRO A 143 -3.26 -22.40 -27.26
#